data_AF-A0A401WY91-F1
#
_entry.id   AF-A0A401WY91-F1
#
_cell.length_a   1.000
_cell.length_b   1.000
_cell.length_c   1.000
_cell.angle_alpha   90.00
_cell.angle_beta   90.00
_cell.angle_gamma   90.00
#
_symmetry.space_group_name_H-M   'P 1'
#
loop_
_entity.id
_entity.type
_entity.pdbx_description
1 polymer ?
#
loop_
_entity_poly.entity_id
_entity_poly.type
_entity_poly.pdbx_seq_one_letter_code
_entity_poly.pdbx_strand_id
1 'polypeptide(L)'
;MLATIENQEADSDTQVGGIAADRLRSIIERVERLEEERKALAADIKDIFTEAKSAGFDVRTVKQIIRLRKQEPAEIEEQETLLDIYRRALGM
;
A
#
# COMPACT_ATOMS: atom_id res chain seq x y z
N MET A 1 -3.54 -48.31 43.03
CA MET A 1 -2.41 -47.90 42.17
C MET A 1 -2.87 -46.69 41.41
N LEU A 2 -2.20 -45.56 41.64
CA LEU A 2 -2.68 -44.20 41.37
C LEU A 2 -3.07 -43.99 39.91
N ALA A 3 -4.31 -43.53 39.69
CA ALA A 3 -4.68 -42.81 38.48
C ALA A 3 -4.05 -41.42 38.59
N THR A 4 -2.99 -41.18 37.81
CA THR A 4 -2.42 -39.84 37.67
C THR A 4 -3.30 -39.06 36.70
N ILE A 5 -4.06 -38.17 37.32
CA ILE A 5 -4.95 -37.16 36.75
C ILE A 5 -4.24 -36.34 35.67
N GLU A 6 -4.90 -36.21 34.52
CA GLU A 6 -4.62 -35.22 33.48
C GLU A 6 -4.66 -33.82 34.10
N ASN A 7 -3.54 -33.08 34.07
CA ASN A 7 -3.54 -31.67 34.43
C ASN A 7 -3.30 -30.85 33.15
N GLN A 8 -4.34 -30.76 32.34
CA GLN A 8 -4.52 -29.70 31.35
C GLN A 8 -5.34 -28.58 32.00
N GLU A 9 -4.68 -27.66 32.71
CA GLU A 9 -5.23 -26.35 33.10
C GLU A 9 -4.03 -25.37 33.12
N ALA A 10 -4.03 -24.20 32.48
CA ALA A 10 -5.12 -23.40 31.97
C ALA A 10 -4.65 -22.63 30.72
N ASP A 11 -5.38 -22.80 29.63
CA ASP A 11 -5.40 -21.81 28.55
C ASP A 11 -6.19 -20.61 29.11
N SER A 12 -5.51 -19.76 29.87
CA SER A 12 -6.11 -18.52 30.36
C SER A 12 -6.22 -17.59 29.17
N ASP A 13 -7.36 -17.71 28.46
CA ASP A 13 -7.87 -16.73 27.51
C ASP A 13 -7.71 -15.35 28.19
N THR A 14 -6.63 -14.64 27.84
CA THR A 14 -6.16 -13.48 28.58
C THR A 14 -7.02 -12.30 28.15
N GLN A 15 -8.29 -12.34 28.56
CA GLN A 15 -9.29 -11.31 28.33
C GLN A 15 -9.02 -10.14 29.27
N VAL A 16 -8.04 -9.30 28.92
CA VAL A 16 -7.86 -8.01 29.58
C VAL A 16 -8.90 -7.06 29.01
N GLY A 17 -9.91 -6.71 29.81
CA GLY A 17 -10.95 -5.73 29.43
C GLY A 17 -11.92 -6.21 28.34
N GLY A 18 -12.14 -7.53 28.19
CA GLY A 18 -13.04 -8.10 27.17
C GLY A 18 -12.44 -8.16 25.77
N ILE A 19 -11.14 -7.89 25.63
CA ILE A 19 -10.42 -8.03 24.37
C ILE A 19 -9.78 -9.41 24.30
N ALA A 20 -10.09 -10.17 23.25
CA ALA A 20 -9.39 -11.42 22.93
C ALA A 20 -7.95 -11.09 22.50
N ALA A 21 -7.00 -11.19 23.43
CA ALA A 21 -5.61 -10.78 23.24
C ALA A 21 -4.93 -11.49 22.04
N ASP A 22 -5.24 -12.76 21.81
CA ASP A 22 -4.67 -13.53 20.70
C ASP A 22 -5.19 -13.07 19.34
N ARG A 23 -6.47 -12.67 19.26
CA ARG A 23 -7.04 -12.08 18.04
C ARG A 23 -6.39 -10.74 17.73
N LEU A 24 -6.16 -9.92 18.75
CA LEU A 24 -5.47 -8.63 18.58
C LEU A 24 -4.02 -8.84 18.12
N ARG A 25 -3.29 -9.75 18.76
CA ARG A 25 -1.91 -10.13 18.38
C ARG A 25 -1.84 -10.58 16.93
N SER A 26 -2.73 -11.49 16.51
CA SER A 26 -2.79 -11.97 15.13
C SER A 26 -3.05 -10.84 14.11
N ILE A 27 -3.90 -9.86 14.44
CA ILE A 27 -4.13 -8.69 13.57
C ILE A 27 -2.86 -7.85 13.46
N ILE A 28 -2.19 -7.56 14.58
CA ILE A 28 -0.96 -6.75 14.61
C ILE A 28 0.12 -7.40 13.76
N GLU A 29 0.43 -8.69 14.00
CA GLU A 29 1.49 -9.41 13.29
C GLU A 29 1.23 -9.44 11.77
N ARG A 30 -0.02 -9.62 11.36
CA ARG A 30 -0.41 -9.60 9.93
C ARG A 30 -0.20 -8.21 9.31
N VAL A 31 -0.50 -7.15 10.04
CA VAL A 31 -0.30 -5.77 9.58
C VAL A 31 1.19 -5.45 9.50
N GLU A 32 1.98 -5.79 10.51
CA GLU A 32 3.43 -5.55 10.53
C GLU A 32 4.13 -6.24 9.35
N ARG A 33 3.77 -7.48 9.04
CA ARG A 33 4.29 -8.17 7.85
C ARG A 33 3.94 -7.43 6.56
N LEU A 34 2.70 -6.96 6.41
CA LEU A 34 2.28 -6.20 5.22
C LEU A 34 2.96 -4.82 5.14
N GLU A 35 3.27 -4.19 6.28
CA GLU A 35 4.04 -2.95 6.37
C GLU A 35 5.47 -3.16 5.86
N GLU A 36 6.12 -4.26 6.26
CA GLU A 36 7.46 -4.65 5.79
C GLU A 36 7.47 -4.94 4.28
N GLU A 37 6.51 -5.73 3.79
CA GLU A 37 6.35 -6.02 2.36
C GLU A 37 6.15 -4.72 1.56
N ARG A 38 5.29 -3.80 2.04
CA ARG A 38 5.07 -2.51 1.39
C ARG A 38 6.33 -1.65 1.38
N LYS A 39 7.12 -1.67 2.46
CA LYS A 39 8.39 -0.93 2.54
C LYS A 39 9.42 -1.46 1.54
N ALA A 40 9.52 -2.78 1.39
CA ALA A 40 10.39 -3.41 0.39
C ALA A 40 9.97 -3.00 -1.03
N LEU A 41 8.68 -3.14 -1.37
CA LEU A 41 8.15 -2.71 -2.67
C LEU A 41 8.37 -1.21 -2.95
N ALA A 42 8.23 -0.36 -1.93
CA ALA A 42 8.49 1.07 -2.07
C ALA A 42 9.97 1.37 -2.34
N ALA A 43 10.89 0.59 -1.76
CA ALA A 43 12.32 0.69 -2.04
C ALA A 43 12.62 0.28 -3.49
N ASP A 44 12.08 -0.85 -3.96
CA ASP A 44 12.26 -1.32 -5.33
C ASP A 44 11.75 -0.29 -6.35
N ILE A 45 10.57 0.30 -6.12
CA ILE A 45 10.01 1.36 -6.97
C ILE A 45 10.94 2.59 -7.02
N LYS A 46 11.55 2.95 -5.88
CA LYS A 46 12.48 4.08 -5.80
C LYS A 46 13.75 3.80 -6.61
N ASP A 47 14.25 2.57 -6.58
CA ASP A 47 15.44 2.17 -7.34
C ASP A 47 15.16 2.23 -8.84
N ILE A 48 14.00 1.77 -9.30
CA ILE A 48 13.55 1.92 -10.70
C ILE A 48 13.50 3.39 -11.12
N PHE A 49 12.96 4.29 -10.29
CA PHE A 49 12.97 5.72 -10.62
C PHE A 49 14.38 6.31 -10.62
N THR A 50 15.30 5.77 -9.83
CA THR A 50 16.71 6.19 -9.82
C THR A 50 17.41 5.73 -11.09
N GLU A 51 17.15 4.50 -11.54
CA GLU A 51 17.61 3.99 -12.84
C GLU A 51 17.10 4.85 -13.99
N ALA A 52 15.79 5.15 -14.02
CA ALA A 52 15.19 6.01 -15.04
C ALA A 52 15.87 7.39 -15.10
N LYS A 53 16.17 7.98 -13.93
CA LYS A 53 16.92 9.24 -13.86
C LYS A 53 18.33 9.11 -14.43
N SER A 54 19.05 8.04 -14.09
CA SER A 54 20.40 7.77 -14.61
C SER A 54 20.40 7.52 -16.13
N ALA A 55 19.32 6.95 -16.67
CA ALA A 55 19.11 6.78 -18.10
C ALA A 55 18.69 8.08 -18.82
N GLY A 56 18.54 9.20 -18.10
CA GLY A 56 18.23 10.52 -18.67
C GLY A 56 16.74 10.88 -18.75
N PHE A 57 15.85 10.06 -18.17
CA PHE A 57 14.42 10.39 -18.14
C PHE A 57 14.06 11.37 -17.03
N ASP A 58 13.13 12.28 -17.30
CA ASP A 58 12.52 13.12 -16.27
C ASP A 58 11.51 12.32 -15.43
N VAL A 59 11.90 12.02 -14.19
CA VAL A 59 11.11 11.21 -13.25
C VAL A 59 9.73 11.83 -12.96
N ARG A 60 9.60 13.17 -13.02
CA ARG A 60 8.30 13.84 -12.80
C ARG A 60 7.31 13.51 -13.91
N THR A 61 7.76 13.62 -15.16
CA THR A 61 6.97 13.26 -16.35
C THR A 61 6.62 11.78 -16.36
N VAL A 62 7.57 10.89 -16.02
CA VAL A 62 7.29 9.44 -15.93
C VAL A 62 6.19 9.15 -14.90
N LYS A 63 6.23 9.78 -13.71
CA LYS A 63 5.17 9.64 -12.71
C LYS A 63 3.82 10.15 -13.19
N GLN A 64 3.81 11.25 -13.94
CA GLN A 64 2.58 11.76 -14.56
C GLN A 64 2.01 10.75 -15.56
N ILE A 65 2.85 10.16 -16.43
CA ILE A 65 2.42 9.11 -17.36
C ILE A 65 1.83 7.91 -16.61
N ILE A 66 2.47 7.45 -15.53
CA ILE A 66 1.94 6.34 -14.71
C ILE A 66 0.56 6.69 -14.13
N ARG A 67 0.35 7.93 -13.69
CA ARG A 67 -0.96 8.39 -13.19
C ARG A 67 -2.01 8.40 -14.29
N LEU A 68 -1.69 8.96 -15.46
CA LEU A 68 -2.58 8.99 -16.62
C LEU A 68 -2.98 7.56 -17.04
N ARG A 69 -2.02 6.63 -17.05
CA ARG A 69 -2.27 5.21 -17.40
C ARG A 69 -3.21 4.47 -16.43
N LYS A 70 -3.53 5.05 -15.27
CA LYS A 70 -4.50 4.48 -14.31
C LYS A 70 -5.90 5.05 -14.47
N GLN A 71 -6.09 6.07 -15.31
CA GLN A 71 -7.38 6.69 -15.58
C GLN A 71 -8.05 6.04 -16.79
N GLU A 72 -9.37 6.15 -16.87
CA GLU A 72 -10.14 5.69 -18.02
C GLU A 72 -9.80 6.54 -19.25
N PRO A 73 -9.60 5.95 -20.44
CA PRO A 73 -9.22 6.70 -21.64
C PRO A 73 -10.14 7.87 -21.99
N ALA A 74 -11.46 7.69 -21.78
CA ALA A 74 -12.46 8.72 -22.05
C ALA A 74 -12.34 9.92 -21.08
N GLU A 75 -12.01 9.67 -19.80
CA GLU A 75 -11.80 10.75 -18.81
C GLU A 75 -10.56 11.58 -19.17
N ILE A 76 -9.51 10.92 -19.66
CA ILE A 76 -8.29 11.61 -20.11
C ILE A 76 -8.60 12.50 -21.33
N GLU A 77 -9.33 11.97 -22.31
CA GLU A 77 -9.69 12.71 -23.52
C GLU A 77 -10.56 13.94 -23.22
N GLU A 78 -11.54 13.79 -22.32
CA GLU A 78 -12.37 14.90 -21.86
C GLU A 78 -11.52 15.98 -21.17
N GLN A 79 -10.62 15.58 -20.26
CA GLN A 79 -9.75 16.51 -19.54
C GLN A 79 -8.78 17.25 -20.48
N GLU A 80 -8.18 16.56 -21.44
CA GLU A 80 -7.28 17.17 -22.43
C GLU A 80 -8.04 18.15 -23.34
N THR A 81 -9.27 17.81 -23.73
CA THR A 81 -10.14 18.71 -24.52
C THR A 81 -10.45 19.99 -23.76
N LEU A 82 -10.83 19.88 -22.48
CA LEU A 82 -11.11 21.04 -21.64
C LEU A 82 -9.86 21.89 -21.38
N LEU A 83 -8.71 21.25 -21.14
CA LEU A 83 -7.44 21.93 -20.94
C LEU A 83 -7.04 22.76 -22.17
N ASP A 84 -7.21 22.20 -23.36
CA ASP A 84 -6.93 22.85 -24.63
C ASP A 84 -7.87 24.06 -24.86
N ILE A 85 -9.16 23.93 -24.57
CA ILE A 85 -10.11 25.05 -24.61
C ILE A 85 -9.67 26.18 -23.66
N TYR A 86 -9.31 25.85 -22.43
CA TYR A 86 -8.89 26.84 -21.43
C TYR A 86 -7.57 27.50 -21.80
N ARG A 87 -6.60 26.76 -22.36
CA ARG A 87 -5.34 27.34 -22.86
C ARG A 87 -5.59 28.37 -23.96
N ARG A 88 -6.42 28.03 -24.94
CA ARG A 88 -6.82 28.96 -26.01
C ARG A 88 -7.51 30.20 -25.46
N ALA A 89 -8.41 30.05 -24.50
CA ALA A 89 -9.10 31.18 -23.86
C ALA A 89 -8.14 32.11 -23.11
N LEU A 90 -7.04 31.58 -22.58
CA LEU A 90 -5.99 32.33 -21.88
C LEU A 90 -4.87 32.81 -22.82
N GLY A 91 -4.90 32.46 -24.11
CA GLY A 91 -3.85 32.80 -25.08
C GLY A 91 -2.51 32.08 -24.84
N MET A 92 -2.56 30.88 -24.24
CA MET A 92 -1.40 30.00 -24.02
C MET A 92 -1.24 28.96 -25.13
#